data_AF-A0A959VPV8-F1
#
_entry.id   AF-A0A959VPV8-F1
#
_cell.length_a   1.000
_cell.length_b   1.000
_cell.length_c   1.000
_cell.angle_alpha   90.00
_cell.angle_beta   90.00
_cell.angle_gamma   90.00
#
_symmetry.space_group_name_H-M   'P 1'
#
loop_
_entity.id
_entity.type
_entity.pdbx_description
1 polymer ?
#
loop_
_entity_poly.entity_id
_entity_poly.type
_entity_poly.pdbx_seq_one_letter_code
_entity_poly.pdbx_strand_id
1 'polypeptide(L)'
;MPDAPGLELILAEINRSHPGAVLDTGFDRDQAALIVDPEQILAVLTWLKETPGQQYTFLASVHGADYLPAQPRFAVHYELVNRDRYERLRVKALLEDPAVAAEGSSDTNSPGAMEPSESAPDEPSTTAADGP
;
A
#
# COMPACT_ATOMS: atom_id res chain seq x y z
N MET A 1 6.76 -27.51 -2.83
CA MET A 1 6.90 -26.21 -2.13
C MET A 1 8.37 -25.97 -1.97
N PRO A 2 8.88 -24.74 -2.16
CA PRO A 2 10.28 -24.49 -1.90
C PRO A 2 10.53 -24.73 -0.41
N ASP A 3 11.64 -25.40 -0.09
CA ASP A 3 12.12 -25.50 1.28
C ASP A 3 12.68 -24.16 1.75
N ALA A 4 13.07 -24.05 3.02
CA ALA A 4 13.62 -22.81 3.55
C ALA A 4 14.83 -22.29 2.72
N PRO A 5 15.84 -23.11 2.35
CA PRO A 5 16.91 -22.67 1.46
C PRO A 5 16.42 -22.18 0.08
N GLY A 6 15.47 -22.89 -0.54
CA GLY A 6 14.89 -22.49 -1.82
C GLY A 6 14.17 -21.14 -1.75
N LEU A 7 13.46 -20.88 -0.64
CA LEU A 7 12.79 -19.60 -0.40
C LEU A 7 13.79 -18.44 -0.27
N GLU A 8 14.90 -18.65 0.44
CA GLU A 8 15.97 -17.65 0.57
C GLU A 8 16.66 -17.35 -0.76
N LEU A 9 16.85 -18.36 -1.62
CA LEU A 9 17.38 -18.15 -2.97
C LEU A 9 16.43 -17.31 -3.83
N ILE A 10 15.12 -17.61 -3.78
CA ILE A 10 14.10 -16.82 -4.47
C ILE A 10 14.12 -15.36 -4.01
N LEU A 11 14.19 -15.12 -2.69
CA LEU A 11 14.33 -13.77 -2.14
C LEU A 11 15.57 -13.06 -2.69
N ALA A 12 16.73 -13.73 -2.65
CA ALA A 12 17.99 -13.13 -3.06
C ALA A 12 17.99 -12.74 -4.55
N GLU A 13 17.36 -13.54 -5.40
CA GLU A 13 17.23 -13.25 -6.83
C GLU A 13 16.25 -12.11 -7.12
N ILE A 14 15.10 -12.08 -6.42
CA ILE A 14 14.14 -10.98 -6.54
C ILE A 14 14.82 -9.66 -6.15
N ASN A 15 15.50 -9.62 -4.99
CA ASN A 15 16.15 -8.41 -4.49
C ASN A 15 17.29 -7.90 -5.38
N ARG A 16 17.87 -8.76 -6.24
CA ARG A 16 18.86 -8.31 -7.25
C ARG A 16 18.22 -7.45 -8.35
N SER A 17 16.97 -7.73 -8.71
CA SER A 17 16.26 -7.07 -9.80
C SER A 17 15.27 -6.00 -9.29
N HIS A 18 14.74 -6.21 -8.08
CA HIS A 18 13.76 -5.37 -7.40
C HIS A 18 14.20 -5.15 -5.95
N PRO A 19 15.19 -4.28 -5.70
CA PRO A 19 15.70 -4.03 -4.35
C PRO A 19 14.59 -3.58 -3.40
N GLY A 20 14.50 -4.23 -2.24
CA GLY A 20 13.51 -3.90 -1.20
C GLY A 20 12.11 -4.42 -1.47
N ALA A 21 11.88 -5.16 -2.57
CA ALA A 21 10.56 -5.70 -2.88
C ALA A 21 10.11 -6.79 -1.90
N VAL A 22 11.04 -7.60 -1.39
CA VAL A 22 10.74 -8.62 -0.37
C VAL A 22 11.14 -8.06 0.99
N LEU A 23 10.14 -7.88 1.87
CA LEU A 23 10.29 -7.34 3.21
C LEU A 23 10.70 -8.42 4.22
N ASP A 24 10.17 -9.64 4.05
CA ASP A 24 10.42 -10.78 4.96
C ASP A 24 10.07 -12.12 4.29
N THR A 25 10.50 -13.24 4.88
CA THR A 25 10.09 -14.60 4.50
C THR A 25 9.40 -15.30 5.66
N GLY A 26 8.37 -16.09 5.34
CA GLY A 26 7.66 -16.92 6.30
C GLY A 26 7.78 -18.39 5.93
N PHE A 27 8.13 -19.22 6.89
CA PHE A 27 8.08 -20.67 6.76
C PHE A 27 7.37 -21.28 7.98
N ASP A 28 6.08 -21.60 7.83
CA ASP A 28 5.27 -22.22 8.89
C ASP A 28 4.51 -23.42 8.33
N ARG A 29 4.49 -24.54 9.08
CA ARG A 29 3.80 -25.78 8.70
C ARG A 29 4.06 -26.21 7.25
N ASP A 30 5.35 -26.20 6.86
CA ASP A 30 5.85 -26.50 5.52
C ASP A 30 5.41 -25.53 4.42
N GLN A 31 4.79 -24.40 4.76
CA GLN A 31 4.30 -23.40 3.80
C GLN A 31 5.27 -22.21 3.70
N ALA A 32 5.89 -22.08 2.53
CA ALA A 32 6.72 -20.93 2.18
C ALA A 32 5.87 -19.71 1.77
N ALA A 33 6.22 -18.56 2.33
CA ALA A 33 5.59 -17.28 2.03
C ALA A 33 6.64 -16.17 1.85
N LEU A 34 6.48 -15.37 0.81
CA LEU A 34 7.17 -14.08 0.67
C LEU A 34 6.27 -12.98 1.22
N ILE A 35 6.82 -12.12 2.07
CA ILE A 35 6.18 -10.87 2.47
C ILE A 35 6.76 -9.77 1.58
N VAL A 36 5.91 -9.12 0.81
CA VAL A 36 6.29 -8.24 -0.29
C VAL A 36 5.73 -6.84 -0.05
N ASP A 37 6.52 -5.84 -0.42
CA ASP A 37 6.12 -4.45 -0.49
C ASP A 37 4.91 -4.32 -1.45
N PRO A 38 3.75 -3.83 -0.98
CA PRO A 38 2.57 -3.65 -1.82
C PRO A 38 2.83 -2.83 -3.08
N GLU A 39 3.75 -1.87 -3.06
CA GLU A 39 4.07 -1.05 -4.23
C GLU A 39 4.78 -1.85 -5.33
N GLN A 40 5.49 -2.92 -4.95
CA GLN A 40 6.27 -3.75 -5.86
C GLN A 40 5.61 -5.11 -6.14
N ILE A 41 4.40 -5.36 -5.65
CA ILE A 41 3.73 -6.67 -5.77
C ILE A 41 3.62 -7.15 -7.22
N LEU A 42 3.27 -6.25 -8.15
CA LEU A 42 3.13 -6.61 -9.57
C LEU A 42 4.48 -6.98 -10.20
N ALA A 43 5.55 -6.29 -9.83
CA ALA A 43 6.89 -6.59 -10.29
C ALA A 43 7.32 -8.00 -9.81
N VAL A 44 7.10 -8.30 -8.53
CA VAL A 44 7.42 -9.61 -7.94
C VAL A 44 6.59 -10.73 -8.58
N LEU A 45 5.28 -10.56 -8.71
CA LEU A 45 4.41 -11.58 -9.33
C LEU A 45 4.79 -11.82 -10.81
N THR A 46 5.16 -10.76 -11.53
CA THR A 46 5.65 -10.87 -12.91
C THR A 46 6.96 -11.64 -12.97
N TRP A 47 7.92 -11.30 -12.10
CA TRP A 47 9.20 -11.98 -11.99
C TRP A 47 9.03 -13.48 -11.67
N LEU A 48 8.17 -13.83 -10.71
CA LEU A 48 7.88 -15.22 -10.33
C LEU A 48 7.27 -16.03 -11.48
N LYS A 49 6.44 -15.39 -12.31
CA LYS A 49 5.81 -16.00 -13.48
C LYS A 49 6.80 -16.21 -14.63
N GLU A 50 7.65 -15.22 -14.91
CA GLU A 50 8.40 -15.13 -16.17
C GLU A 50 9.85 -15.61 -16.06
N THR A 51 10.42 -15.61 -14.86
CA THR A 51 11.82 -16.01 -14.65
C THR A 51 12.02 -17.50 -14.91
N PRO A 52 12.97 -17.89 -15.79
CA PRO A 52 13.34 -19.28 -15.99
C PRO A 52 13.76 -19.93 -14.66
N GLY A 53 13.24 -21.12 -14.38
CA GLY A 53 13.46 -21.78 -13.10
C GLY A 53 12.49 -21.36 -11.99
N GLN A 54 11.68 -20.30 -12.16
CA GLN A 54 10.61 -19.94 -11.21
C GLN A 54 9.23 -20.34 -11.75
N GLN A 55 8.81 -19.78 -12.88
CA GLN A 55 7.66 -20.21 -13.69
C GLN A 55 6.39 -20.54 -12.91
N TYR A 56 6.05 -19.72 -11.91
CA TYR A 56 4.80 -19.80 -11.17
C TYR A 56 3.64 -19.29 -12.03
N THR A 57 3.21 -20.10 -12.99
CA THR A 57 2.28 -19.69 -14.06
C THR A 57 0.79 -19.84 -13.72
N PHE A 58 0.47 -20.42 -12.57
CA PHE A 58 -0.91 -20.60 -12.12
C PHE A 58 -1.19 -19.85 -10.83
N LEU A 59 -2.12 -18.89 -10.89
CA LEU A 59 -2.66 -18.20 -9.71
C LEU A 59 -3.85 -19.01 -9.16
N ALA A 60 -3.61 -19.75 -8.09
CA ALA A 60 -4.61 -20.62 -7.47
C ALA A 60 -5.69 -19.81 -6.75
N SER A 61 -5.30 -18.73 -6.06
CA SER A 61 -6.25 -17.85 -5.40
C SER A 61 -5.68 -16.47 -5.05
N VAL A 62 -6.59 -15.53 -4.78
CA VAL A 62 -6.31 -14.20 -4.21
C VAL A 62 -7.31 -13.93 -3.11
N HIS A 63 -6.84 -13.60 -1.91
CA HIS A 63 -7.69 -13.35 -0.74
C HIS A 63 -7.22 -12.14 0.05
N GLY A 64 -8.16 -11.34 0.56
CA GLY A 64 -7.89 -10.35 1.59
C GLY A 64 -7.92 -10.99 2.97
N ALA A 65 -7.02 -10.57 3.87
CA ALA A 65 -7.01 -10.96 5.27
C ALA A 65 -7.10 -9.73 6.17
N ASP A 66 -7.80 -9.87 7.30
CA ASP A 66 -7.86 -8.91 8.40
C ASP A 66 -7.28 -9.59 9.65
N TYR A 67 -6.20 -9.04 10.19
CA TYR A 67 -5.38 -9.60 11.25
C TYR A 67 -5.53 -8.91 12.60
N LEU A 68 -6.72 -8.38 12.93
CA LEU A 68 -6.95 -7.79 14.25
C LEU A 68 -6.51 -8.73 15.41
N PRO A 69 -5.68 -8.28 16.38
CA PRO A 69 -5.21 -6.91 16.63
C PRO A 69 -3.80 -6.56 16.09
N ALA A 70 -3.21 -7.35 15.21
CA ALA A 70 -1.86 -7.14 14.67
C ALA A 70 -1.76 -5.97 13.67
N GLN A 71 -0.56 -5.40 13.53
CA GLN A 71 -0.21 -4.40 12.52
C GLN A 71 0.96 -4.91 11.65
N PRO A 72 0.90 -4.71 10.31
CA PRO A 72 -0.20 -4.16 9.53
C PRO A 72 -1.46 -5.05 9.55
N ARG A 73 -2.65 -4.43 9.61
CA ARG A 73 -3.92 -5.13 9.84
C ARG A 73 -4.39 -5.91 8.62
N PHE A 74 -4.26 -5.31 7.45
CA PHE A 74 -4.78 -5.91 6.22
C PHE A 74 -3.67 -6.57 5.43
N ALA A 75 -4.00 -7.61 4.69
CA ALA A 75 -3.07 -8.20 3.72
C ALA A 75 -3.80 -8.73 2.51
N VAL A 76 -3.12 -8.76 1.36
CA VAL A 76 -3.56 -9.52 0.19
C VAL A 76 -2.64 -10.73 0.05
N HIS A 77 -3.25 -11.91 0.00
CA HIS A 77 -2.59 -13.20 -0.14
C HIS A 77 -2.79 -13.72 -1.56
N TYR A 78 -1.68 -13.97 -2.25
CA TYR A 78 -1.63 -14.64 -3.53
C TYR A 78 -1.11 -16.05 -3.34
N GLU A 79 -1.83 -17.05 -3.83
CA GLU A 79 -1.35 -18.43 -3.86
C GLU A 79 -0.97 -18.81 -5.28
N LEU A 80 0.32 -19.04 -5.51
CA LEU A 80 0.87 -19.37 -6.82
C LEU A 80 1.29 -20.83 -6.87
N VAL A 81 1.19 -21.43 -8.06
CA VAL A 81 1.62 -22.80 -8.32
C VAL A 81 2.50 -22.85 -9.56
N ASN A 82 3.67 -23.46 -9.42
CA ASN A 82 4.43 -24.02 -10.52
C ASN A 82 3.96 -25.47 -10.73
N ARG A 83 3.35 -25.74 -11.88
CA ARG A 83 2.74 -27.05 -12.18
C ARG A 83 3.77 -28.11 -12.60
N ASP A 84 4.93 -27.70 -13.12
CA ASP A 84 5.98 -28.61 -13.55
C ASP A 84 6.74 -29.18 -12.34
N ARG A 85 6.94 -28.35 -11.31
CA ARG A 85 7.56 -28.75 -10.03
C ARG A 85 6.56 -29.18 -8.96
N TYR A 86 5.25 -29.11 -9.24
CA TYR A 86 4.19 -29.29 -8.24
C TYR A 86 4.44 -28.47 -6.97
N GLU A 87 4.89 -27.24 -7.18
CA GLU A 87 5.37 -26.37 -6.13
C GLU A 87 4.39 -25.22 -5.91
N ARG A 88 4.12 -24.92 -4.64
CA ARG A 88 3.25 -23.83 -4.22
C ARG A 88 4.05 -22.80 -3.46
N LEU A 89 3.77 -21.53 -3.72
CA LEU A 89 4.38 -20.38 -3.06
C LEU A 89 3.29 -19.38 -2.72
N ARG A 90 3.32 -18.87 -1.49
CA ARG A 90 2.45 -17.77 -1.07
C ARG A 90 3.20 -16.46 -1.19
N VAL A 91 2.48 -15.43 -1.64
CA VAL A 91 2.99 -14.05 -1.63
C VAL A 91 1.98 -13.21 -0.86
N LYS A 92 2.45 -12.45 0.11
CA LYS A 92 1.62 -11.60 0.96
C LYS A 92 2.04 -10.15 0.81
N ALA A 93 1.12 -9.27 0.46
CA ALA A 93 1.32 -7.83 0.53
C ALA A 93 0.61 -7.30 1.77
N LEU A 94 1.36 -6.79 2.76
CA LEU A 94 0.80 -6.23 3.99
C LEU A 94 0.41 -4.77 3.77
N LEU A 95 -0.82 -4.41 4.12
CA LEU A 95 -1.40 -3.09 3.88
C LEU A 95 -1.65 -2.36 5.21
N GLU A 96 -1.35 -1.06 5.22
CA GLU A 96 -1.69 -0.18 6.33
C GLU A 96 -3.21 -0.05 6.49
N ASP A 97 -3.65 0.28 7.71
CA ASP A 97 -5.06 0.53 7.96
C ASP A 97 -5.43 1.91 7.36
N PRO A 98 -6.37 1.97 6.38
CA PRO A 98 -6.77 3.24 5.77
C PRO A 98 -7.36 4.22 6.79
N ALA A 99 -7.92 3.74 7.91
CA ALA A 99 -8.39 4.62 8.97
C ALA A 99 -7.22 5.35 9.67
N VAL A 100 -6.08 4.68 9.84
CA VAL A 100 -4.87 5.28 10.44
C VAL A 100 -4.16 6.20 9.43
N ALA A 101 -4.11 5.81 8.15
CA ALA A 101 -3.53 6.64 7.10
C ALA A 101 -4.27 7.99 6.94
N ALA A 102 -5.60 8.01 7.09
CA ALA A 102 -6.40 9.22 7.02
C ALA A 102 -6.20 10.19 8.21
N GLU A 103 -5.81 9.69 9.39
CA GLU A 103 -5.50 10.54 10.54
C GLU A 103 -4.14 11.27 10.41
N GLY A 104 -3.23 10.72 9.59
CA GLY A 104 -1.94 11.35 9.27
C GLY A 104 -2.00 12.46 8.22
N SER A 105 -3.08 12.54 7.43
CA SER A 105 -3.27 13.53 6.37
C SER A 105 -4.19 14.69 6.79
N SER A 106 -3.95 15.28 7.96
CA SER A 106 -4.60 16.55 8.34
C SER A 106 -3.92 17.73 7.64
N ASP A 107 -4.06 17.77 6.31
CA ASP A 107 -3.77 18.98 5.54
C ASP A 107 -4.77 20.08 5.91
N THR A 108 -4.26 21.03 6.69
CA THR A 108 -4.87 22.33 6.94
C THR A 108 -4.93 23.11 5.62
N ASN A 109 -6.04 22.99 4.90
CA ASN A 109 -6.39 23.97 3.87
C ASN A 109 -7.89 24.24 3.89
N SER A 110 -8.29 25.18 4.75
CA SER A 110 -9.58 25.86 4.61
C SER A 110 -9.43 26.95 3.54
N PRO A 111 -10.07 26.85 2.36
CA PRO A 111 -10.22 28.01 1.52
C PRO A 111 -11.28 28.90 2.16
N GLY A 112 -10.87 30.12 2.54
CA GLY A 112 -11.76 31.14 3.07
C GLY A 112 -12.94 31.38 2.13
N ALA A 113 -14.15 31.11 2.61
CA ALA A 113 -15.36 31.59 1.97
C ALA A 113 -15.49 33.08 2.33
N MET A 114 -15.10 33.90 1.37
CA MET A 114 -15.26 35.34 1.32
C MET A 114 -16.73 35.72 1.54
N GLU A 115 -17.00 36.46 2.61
CA GLU A 115 -18.33 37.04 2.85
C GLU A 115 -18.69 38.01 1.70
N PRO A 116 -19.92 37.97 1.17
CA PRO A 116 -20.31 38.90 0.13
C PRO A 116 -20.51 40.31 0.71
N SER A 117 -19.84 41.28 0.08
CA SER A 117 -19.97 42.71 0.37
C SER A 117 -21.41 43.20 0.26
N GLU A 118 -21.88 43.84 1.32
CA GLU A 118 -23.12 44.60 1.38
C GLU A 118 -22.96 45.90 0.56
N SER A 119 -23.93 46.18 -0.30
CA SER A 119 -23.89 47.29 -1.24
C SER A 119 -24.81 48.44 -0.80
N ALA A 120 -24.17 49.59 -0.64
CA ALA A 120 -24.62 50.95 -0.94
C ALA A 120 -25.36 51.81 0.13
N PRO A 121 -25.15 53.15 0.07
CA PRO A 121 -25.28 54.09 1.19
C PRO A 121 -26.49 55.01 1.07
N ASP A 122 -26.87 55.69 2.17
CA ASP A 122 -27.30 57.10 2.15
C ASP A 122 -27.54 57.59 3.59
N GLU A 123 -26.72 58.50 4.11
CA GLU A 123 -27.20 59.52 5.06
C GLU A 123 -26.43 60.85 4.87
N PRO A 124 -27.12 61.99 4.88
CA PRO A 124 -26.55 63.27 4.49
C PRO A 124 -25.77 63.98 5.61
N SER A 125 -24.81 64.78 5.15
CA SER A 125 -23.94 65.68 5.92
C SER A 125 -24.70 66.65 6.85
N THR A 126 -24.16 66.87 8.05
CA THR A 126 -24.32 68.16 8.74
C THR A 126 -23.02 68.57 9.45
N THR A 127 -22.35 69.55 8.83
CA THR A 127 -21.70 70.74 9.38
C THR A 127 -21.09 70.69 10.79
N ALA A 128 -19.76 70.67 10.85
CA ALA A 128 -18.99 71.26 11.94
C ALA A 128 -18.50 72.64 11.51
N ALA A 129 -18.98 73.69 12.19
CA ALA A 129 -18.44 75.04 12.06
C ALA A 129 -17.34 75.24 13.12
N ASP A 130 -16.19 75.60 12.59
CA ASP A 130 -14.94 76.05 13.20
C ASP A 130 -15.17 77.21 14.18
N GLY A 131 -14.48 77.19 15.32
CA GLY A 131 -14.38 78.30 16.27
C GLY A 131 -12.91 78.61 16.55
N PRO A 132 -12.52 79.87 16.74
CA PRO A 132 -11.17 80.24 17.16
C PRO A 132 -10.90 79.94 18.65
#